data_AF-A0A2G2ED69-F1
#
_entry.id   AF-A0A2G2ED69-F1
#
_cell.length_a   1.000
_cell.length_b   1.000
_cell.length_c   1.000
_cell.angle_alpha   90.00
_cell.angle_beta   90.00
_cell.angle_gamma   90.00
#
_symmetry.space_group_name_H-M   'P 1'
#
loop_
_entity.id
_entity.type
_entity.pdbx_description
1 polymer ?
#
loop_
_entity_poly.entity_id
_entity_poly.type
_entity_poly.pdbx_seq_one_letter_code
_entity_poly.pdbx_strand_id
1 'polypeptide(L)'
;MAKVIVGRVKEKEILSNALNSSRSELIAIYGRRRIGKTFLIREFYEKGMVFSMTGFSDGNRDVQIKNFQAKLNEVTDEFKQEKALDWIDCFVLLKKYITGLRKSKHKKVIFIDEFPWIATNKSGFLAAFENFWNDFCVGRTDLVVIVCGSAASYMVKKLIKNHKGLSKRITQKINLRPFTLGEVKDFFEHKNNPLLDYELLKIYMSLGGVPEYLEQVQKGESAVSTIERLCFQPGAYLEDEFDDVFDSLFESSSFHKKIIDVLAGGTKKGLSRTTLLDKCGLDSSGRFSQSLVELEISGFVLKYDSYKGKSKETLYRIYDEYCLFYLQFMKPFKGNSWLQLYQKSEYLIWCGYAFETICLKHSTEIKRALKIEGIASKNYTWSNPKAQVDLVIDRDDNWVNLCEMKFYNDEFVIDAGYLKRLETKKREFKAEKGGRKGVFLTMMTTHGVKSNKYSSAIVDHDLKVGCLFE
;
A
#
# COMPACT_ATOMS: atom_id res chain seq x y z
N MET A 1 16.21 -13.30 -21.01
CA MET A 1 16.91 -12.60 -19.91
C MET A 1 15.96 -12.57 -18.73
N ALA A 2 16.39 -12.93 -17.52
CA ALA A 2 15.55 -12.82 -16.32
C ALA A 2 15.14 -11.36 -16.15
N LYS A 3 13.86 -11.07 -15.86
CA LYS A 3 13.42 -9.69 -15.67
C LYS A 3 13.94 -9.19 -14.32
N VAL A 4 14.37 -7.93 -14.28
CA VAL A 4 14.88 -7.32 -13.05
C VAL A 4 13.71 -6.94 -12.14
N ILE A 5 13.80 -7.31 -10.87
CA ILE A 5 12.83 -6.94 -9.84
C ILE A 5 13.31 -5.65 -9.18
N VAL A 6 12.69 -4.53 -9.55
CA VAL A 6 12.98 -3.20 -8.98
C VAL A 6 12.37 -3.04 -7.59
N GLY A 7 13.04 -2.30 -6.71
CA GLY A 7 12.62 -2.08 -5.33
C GLY A 7 12.49 -3.40 -4.54
N ARG A 8 11.53 -3.45 -3.61
CA ARG A 8 11.16 -4.65 -2.83
C ARG A 8 12.31 -5.24 -2.03
N VAL A 9 13.22 -4.41 -1.52
CA VAL A 9 14.46 -4.85 -0.87
C VAL A 9 14.16 -5.79 0.31
N LYS A 10 13.25 -5.38 1.21
CA LYS A 10 12.86 -6.16 2.39
C LYS A 10 12.16 -7.46 2.00
N GLU A 11 11.29 -7.42 1.01
CA GLU A 11 10.58 -8.61 0.53
C GLU A 11 11.55 -9.60 -0.11
N LYS A 12 12.46 -9.14 -0.98
CA LYS A 12 13.50 -9.99 -1.59
C LYS A 12 14.40 -10.63 -0.54
N GLU A 13 14.73 -9.92 0.53
CA GLU A 13 15.49 -10.48 1.66
C GLU A 13 14.72 -11.61 2.36
N ILE A 14 13.44 -11.41 2.68
CA ILE A 14 12.58 -12.46 3.27
C ILE A 14 12.50 -13.69 2.37
N LEU A 15 12.31 -13.49 1.06
CA LEU A 15 12.24 -14.59 0.09
C LEU A 15 13.59 -15.32 -0.05
N SER A 16 14.71 -14.60 -0.03
CA SER A 16 16.05 -15.19 -0.05
C SER A 16 16.32 -16.03 1.20
N ASN A 17 15.97 -15.51 2.38
CA ASN A 17 16.11 -16.23 3.64
C ASN A 17 15.30 -17.53 3.66
N ALA A 18 14.13 -17.57 3.02
CA ALA A 18 13.33 -18.78 2.93
C ALA A 18 13.99 -19.89 2.10
N LEU A 19 14.72 -19.54 1.03
CA LEU A 19 15.52 -20.49 0.25
C LEU A 19 16.66 -21.10 1.07
N ASN A 20 17.26 -20.32 1.96
CA ASN A 20 18.40 -20.72 2.78
C ASN A 20 18.00 -21.36 4.13
N SER A 21 16.72 -21.35 4.50
CA SER A 21 16.22 -21.91 5.76
C SER A 21 16.47 -23.43 5.86
N SER A 22 16.73 -23.93 7.07
CA SER A 22 16.92 -25.37 7.33
C SER A 22 15.61 -26.18 7.39
N ARG A 23 14.46 -25.56 7.21
CA ARG A 23 13.12 -26.19 7.24
C ARG A 23 12.26 -25.76 6.06
N SER A 24 11.14 -26.45 5.81
CA SER A 24 10.14 -25.95 4.88
C SER A 24 9.52 -24.62 5.35
N GLU A 25 9.29 -23.70 4.42
CA GLU A 25 8.75 -22.35 4.71
C GLU A 25 7.37 -22.17 4.06
N LEU A 26 6.39 -21.63 4.81
CA LEU A 26 5.07 -21.25 4.30
C LEU A 26 4.96 -19.73 4.32
N ILE A 27 4.99 -19.12 3.14
CA ILE A 27 4.97 -17.66 2.98
C ILE A 27 3.58 -17.25 2.51
N ALA A 28 2.92 -16.38 3.28
CA ALA A 28 1.66 -15.76 2.87
C ALA A 28 1.93 -14.33 2.39
N ILE A 29 1.60 -14.05 1.13
CA ILE A 29 1.78 -12.73 0.51
C ILE A 29 0.43 -12.14 0.18
N TYR A 30 0.18 -10.92 0.62
CA TYR A 30 -1.09 -10.25 0.41
C TYR A 30 -0.86 -8.78 0.14
N GLY A 31 -1.85 -8.15 -0.50
CA GLY A 31 -1.78 -6.76 -0.91
C GLY A 31 -2.77 -6.56 -2.05
N ARG A 32 -3.15 -5.31 -2.30
CA ARG A 32 -4.16 -4.99 -3.32
C ARG A 32 -3.79 -5.52 -4.71
N ARG A 33 -4.78 -5.55 -5.61
CA ARG A 33 -4.60 -5.89 -7.03
C ARG A 33 -3.52 -4.98 -7.65
N ARG A 34 -2.82 -5.46 -8.68
CA ARG A 34 -1.84 -4.71 -9.49
C ARG A 34 -0.52 -4.30 -8.80
N ILE A 35 -0.28 -4.80 -7.58
CA ILE A 35 0.91 -4.43 -6.78
C ILE A 35 2.19 -5.24 -7.11
N GLY A 36 2.11 -6.17 -8.05
CA GLY A 36 3.24 -6.99 -8.51
C GLY A 36 3.49 -8.30 -7.74
N LYS A 37 2.51 -8.86 -7.03
CA LYS A 37 2.66 -10.11 -6.24
C LYS A 37 3.12 -11.29 -7.12
N THR A 38 2.34 -11.60 -8.15
CA THR A 38 2.60 -12.72 -9.07
C THR A 38 3.94 -12.54 -9.79
N PHE A 39 4.22 -11.32 -10.26
CA PHE A 39 5.49 -10.97 -10.90
C PHE A 39 6.68 -11.20 -9.97
N LEU A 40 6.63 -10.66 -8.74
CA LEU A 40 7.69 -10.83 -7.74
C LEU A 40 8.03 -12.31 -7.51
N ILE A 41 7.01 -13.16 -7.33
CA ILE A 41 7.23 -14.57 -6.99
C ILE A 41 7.69 -15.40 -8.19
N ARG A 42 7.12 -15.16 -9.37
CA ARG A 42 7.53 -15.88 -10.59
C ARG A 42 8.96 -15.56 -10.97
N GLU A 43 9.33 -14.28 -10.98
CA GLU A 43 10.70 -13.88 -11.33
C GLU A 43 11.72 -14.27 -10.25
N PHE A 44 11.38 -14.09 -8.96
CA PHE A 44 12.33 -14.39 -7.89
C PHE A 44 12.61 -15.90 -7.73
N TYR A 45 11.58 -16.74 -7.91
CA TYR A 45 11.68 -18.18 -7.72
C TYR A 45 11.72 -18.99 -9.02
N GLU A 46 11.89 -18.35 -10.18
CA GLU A 46 11.86 -19.00 -11.51
C GLU A 46 12.64 -20.33 -11.53
N LYS A 47 13.88 -20.33 -11.01
CA LYS A 47 14.77 -21.51 -11.01
C LYS A 47 14.34 -22.63 -10.06
N GLY A 48 13.60 -22.32 -8.99
CA GLY A 48 13.17 -23.27 -7.97
C GLY A 48 11.73 -23.72 -8.11
N MET A 49 10.94 -23.09 -8.98
CA MET A 49 9.50 -23.32 -9.11
C MET A 49 9.23 -24.69 -9.77
N VAL A 50 8.70 -25.61 -8.97
CA VAL A 50 8.34 -26.97 -9.43
C VAL A 50 6.86 -27.11 -9.71
N PHE A 51 6.03 -26.29 -9.08
CA PHE A 51 4.59 -26.28 -9.32
C PHE A 51 4.05 -24.88 -9.10
N SER A 52 3.21 -24.42 -10.02
CA SER A 52 2.46 -23.19 -9.85
C SER A 52 1.05 -23.30 -10.42
N MET A 53 0.09 -22.75 -9.69
CA MET A 53 -1.28 -22.57 -10.16
C MET A 53 -1.78 -21.18 -9.80
N THR A 54 -2.69 -20.66 -10.61
CA THR A 54 -3.45 -19.44 -10.30
C THR A 54 -4.93 -19.83 -10.24
N GLY A 55 -5.62 -19.42 -9.18
CA GLY A 55 -7.06 -19.64 -9.07
C GLY A 55 -7.86 -18.92 -10.15
N PHE A 56 -9.03 -19.43 -10.49
CA PHE A 56 -9.99 -18.72 -11.35
C PHE A 56 -11.01 -17.93 -10.52
N SER A 57 -11.28 -16.67 -10.86
CA SER A 57 -12.28 -15.82 -10.18
C SER A 57 -13.68 -16.45 -10.17
N ASP A 58 -14.10 -17.02 -11.29
CA ASP A 58 -15.44 -17.57 -11.50
C ASP A 58 -15.46 -19.10 -11.57
N GLY A 59 -14.41 -19.74 -11.06
CA GLY A 59 -14.27 -21.21 -11.06
C GLY A 59 -14.95 -21.84 -9.85
N ASN A 60 -15.95 -22.70 -10.09
CA ASN A 60 -16.45 -23.61 -9.06
C ASN A 60 -15.38 -24.66 -8.69
N ARG A 61 -15.63 -25.47 -7.65
CA ARG A 61 -14.68 -26.48 -7.17
C ARG A 61 -14.13 -27.38 -8.29
N ASP A 62 -15.00 -27.88 -9.17
CA ASP A 62 -14.60 -28.83 -10.22
C ASP A 62 -13.70 -28.17 -11.27
N VAL A 63 -13.98 -26.91 -11.61
CA VAL A 63 -13.14 -26.11 -12.51
C VAL A 63 -11.76 -25.88 -11.89
N GLN A 64 -11.68 -25.58 -10.58
CA GLN A 64 -10.42 -25.39 -9.89
C GLN A 64 -9.60 -26.70 -9.77
N ILE A 65 -10.26 -27.83 -9.54
CA ILE A 65 -9.61 -29.16 -9.55
C ILE A 65 -9.07 -29.48 -10.95
N LYS A 66 -9.86 -29.25 -12.00
CA LYS A 66 -9.42 -29.44 -13.39
C LYS A 66 -8.23 -28.54 -13.71
N ASN A 67 -8.23 -27.30 -13.24
CA ASN A 67 -7.09 -26.37 -13.36
C ASN A 67 -5.83 -26.92 -12.67
N PHE A 68 -5.98 -27.39 -11.42
CA PHE A 68 -4.87 -28.00 -10.68
C PHE A 68 -4.27 -29.18 -11.45
N GLN A 69 -5.11 -30.09 -11.94
CA GLN A 69 -4.66 -31.24 -12.72
C GLN A 69 -3.97 -30.81 -14.02
N ALA A 70 -4.52 -29.83 -14.74
CA ALA A 70 -3.89 -29.28 -15.93
C ALA A 70 -2.50 -28.72 -15.62
N LYS A 71 -2.36 -27.95 -14.54
CA LYS A 71 -1.07 -27.41 -14.09
C LYS A 71 -0.09 -28.46 -13.62
N LEU A 72 -0.56 -29.54 -13.02
CA LEU A 72 0.30 -30.67 -12.68
C LEU A 72 0.79 -31.39 -13.95
N ASN A 73 -0.08 -31.58 -14.93
CA ASN A 73 0.24 -32.21 -16.21
C ASN A 73 1.14 -31.35 -17.12
N GLU A 74 1.26 -30.04 -16.86
CA GLU A 74 2.25 -29.17 -17.51
C GLU A 74 3.68 -29.44 -17.02
N VAL A 75 3.85 -29.98 -15.81
CA VAL A 75 5.16 -30.18 -15.17
C VAL A 75 5.56 -31.66 -15.03
N THR A 76 4.66 -32.59 -15.38
CA THR A 76 4.93 -34.03 -15.44
C THR A 76 3.93 -34.76 -16.35
N ASP A 77 4.38 -35.84 -17.01
CA ASP A 77 3.53 -36.73 -17.80
C ASP A 77 2.92 -37.89 -16.99
N GLU A 78 3.38 -38.07 -15.74
CA GLU A 78 3.07 -39.24 -14.89
C GLU A 78 1.57 -39.42 -14.61
N PHE A 79 0.83 -38.31 -14.51
CA PHE A 79 -0.55 -38.31 -14.02
C PHE A 79 -1.61 -37.99 -15.10
N LYS A 80 -1.24 -38.04 -16.39
CA LYS A 80 -2.16 -37.70 -17.49
C LYS A 80 -3.44 -38.52 -17.54
N GLN A 81 -3.39 -39.76 -17.05
CA GLN A 81 -4.54 -40.68 -17.01
C GLN A 81 -5.24 -40.68 -15.64
N GLU A 82 -4.70 -40.01 -14.63
CA GLU A 82 -5.31 -39.93 -13.31
C GLU A 82 -6.37 -38.82 -13.25
N LYS A 83 -7.47 -39.07 -12.55
CA LYS A 83 -8.55 -38.11 -12.33
C LYS A 83 -8.73 -37.84 -10.83
N ALA A 84 -8.42 -36.62 -10.42
CA ALA A 84 -8.69 -36.13 -9.06
C ALA A 84 -10.19 -35.78 -8.94
N LEU A 85 -10.86 -36.32 -7.93
CA LEU A 85 -12.27 -36.06 -7.63
C LEU A 85 -12.42 -34.98 -6.56
N ASP A 86 -11.40 -34.83 -5.71
CA ASP A 86 -11.37 -33.83 -4.68
C ASP A 86 -9.97 -33.22 -4.49
N TRP A 87 -9.87 -32.30 -3.54
CA TRP A 87 -8.60 -31.64 -3.24
C TRP A 87 -7.60 -32.56 -2.54
N ILE A 88 -8.05 -33.59 -1.83
CA ILE A 88 -7.15 -34.57 -1.21
C ILE A 88 -6.43 -35.33 -2.33
N ASP A 89 -7.16 -35.79 -3.35
CA ASP A 89 -6.59 -36.42 -4.53
C ASP A 89 -5.56 -35.51 -5.21
N CYS A 90 -5.91 -34.24 -5.47
CA CYS A 90 -4.98 -33.25 -6.04
C CYS A 90 -3.67 -33.17 -5.26
N PHE A 91 -3.73 -33.04 -3.93
CA PHE A 91 -2.53 -32.98 -3.10
C PHE A 91 -1.79 -34.31 -3.01
N VAL A 92 -2.47 -35.47 -3.09
CA VAL A 92 -1.81 -36.78 -3.20
C VAL A 92 -0.96 -36.85 -4.47
N LEU A 93 -1.51 -36.44 -5.62
CA LEU A 93 -0.75 -36.41 -6.89
C LEU A 93 0.44 -35.44 -6.80
N LEU A 94 0.24 -34.27 -6.20
CA LEU A 94 1.33 -33.31 -5.99
C LEU A 94 2.43 -33.87 -5.06
N LYS A 95 2.06 -34.58 -3.99
CA LYS A 95 3.02 -35.26 -3.10
C LYS A 95 3.85 -36.30 -3.86
N LYS A 96 3.20 -37.13 -4.69
CA LYS A 96 3.87 -38.12 -5.54
C LYS A 96 4.87 -37.44 -6.48
N TYR A 97 4.42 -36.43 -7.23
CA TYR A 97 5.26 -35.62 -8.11
C TYR A 97 6.50 -35.08 -7.40
N ILE A 98 6.31 -34.36 -6.29
CA ILE A 98 7.42 -33.72 -5.55
C ILE A 98 8.41 -34.75 -4.99
N THR A 99 7.93 -35.93 -4.62
CA THR A 99 8.76 -37.03 -4.11
C THR A 99 9.56 -37.69 -5.22
N GLY A 100 9.00 -37.81 -6.43
CA GLY A 100 9.69 -38.31 -7.62
C GLY A 100 10.76 -37.37 -8.17
N LEU A 101 10.71 -36.08 -7.84
CA LEU A 101 11.75 -35.13 -8.24
C LEU A 101 13.10 -35.48 -7.60
N ARG A 102 14.16 -35.42 -8.42
CA ARG A 102 15.54 -35.67 -7.96
C ARG A 102 15.88 -34.77 -6.77
N LYS A 103 16.67 -35.32 -5.83
CA LYS A 103 17.24 -34.52 -4.74
C LYS A 103 18.11 -33.42 -5.35
N SER A 104 17.86 -32.19 -4.93
CA SER A 104 18.56 -30.98 -5.36
C SER A 104 19.05 -30.24 -4.13
N LYS A 105 20.13 -29.48 -4.27
CA LYS A 105 20.57 -28.51 -3.26
C LYS A 105 19.63 -27.31 -3.18
N HIS A 106 18.86 -27.05 -4.24
CA HIS A 106 17.87 -25.98 -4.26
C HIS A 106 16.54 -26.46 -3.70
N LYS A 107 15.89 -25.59 -2.92
CA LYS A 107 14.52 -25.84 -2.47
C LYS A 107 13.55 -25.86 -3.65
N LYS A 108 12.57 -26.75 -3.55
CA LYS A 108 11.45 -26.86 -4.47
C LYS A 108 10.38 -25.85 -4.06
N VAL A 109 9.99 -25.01 -4.99
CA VAL A 109 9.04 -23.92 -4.76
C VAL A 109 7.68 -24.29 -5.32
N ILE A 110 6.65 -24.20 -4.46
CA ILE A 110 5.24 -24.42 -4.79
C ILE A 110 4.55 -23.07 -4.68
N PHE A 111 3.92 -22.60 -5.75
CA PHE A 111 3.25 -21.31 -5.76
C PHE A 111 1.75 -21.42 -6.07
N ILE A 112 0.92 -21.05 -5.11
CA ILE A 112 -0.54 -20.97 -5.25
C ILE A 112 -0.95 -19.49 -5.28
N ASP A 113 -1.22 -19.01 -6.47
CA ASP A 113 -1.61 -17.64 -6.75
C ASP A 113 -3.14 -17.48 -6.70
N GLU A 114 -3.59 -16.30 -6.27
CA GLU A 114 -4.99 -15.98 -5.97
C GLU A 114 -5.70 -17.06 -5.13
N PHE A 115 -5.06 -17.42 -4.01
CA PHE A 115 -5.57 -18.33 -2.99
C PHE A 115 -7.03 -18.05 -2.58
N PRO A 116 -7.50 -16.80 -2.42
CA PRO A 116 -8.89 -16.51 -2.09
C PRO A 116 -9.91 -17.03 -3.10
N TRP A 117 -9.54 -17.12 -4.39
CA TRP A 117 -10.42 -17.65 -5.45
C TRP A 117 -10.54 -19.17 -5.42
N ILE A 118 -9.56 -19.87 -4.85
CA ILE A 118 -9.58 -21.34 -4.71
C ILE A 118 -10.24 -21.74 -3.38
N ALA A 119 -9.89 -21.02 -2.31
CA ALA A 119 -10.32 -21.30 -0.95
C ALA A 119 -11.71 -20.72 -0.61
N THR A 120 -12.66 -20.85 -1.53
CA THR A 120 -14.04 -20.35 -1.34
C THR A 120 -14.80 -21.19 -0.32
N ASN A 121 -15.93 -20.67 0.17
CA ASN A 121 -16.75 -21.38 1.13
C ASN A 121 -17.19 -22.74 0.58
N LYS A 122 -17.12 -23.80 1.41
CA LYS A 122 -17.42 -25.20 1.04
C LYS A 122 -16.57 -25.80 -0.10
N SER A 123 -15.50 -25.13 -0.55
CA SER A 123 -14.58 -25.69 -1.54
C SER A 123 -13.84 -26.94 -1.04
N GLY A 124 -13.65 -27.08 0.27
CA GLY A 124 -12.82 -28.13 0.88
C GLY A 124 -11.31 -27.89 0.75
N PHE A 125 -10.89 -26.91 -0.07
CA PHE A 125 -9.49 -26.66 -0.41
C PHE A 125 -8.64 -26.32 0.82
N LEU A 126 -9.11 -25.40 1.68
CA LEU A 126 -8.35 -24.95 2.84
C LEU A 126 -8.00 -26.12 3.77
N ALA A 127 -8.95 -27.01 4.04
CA ALA A 127 -8.73 -28.18 4.88
C ALA A 127 -7.75 -29.18 4.23
N ALA A 128 -7.86 -29.41 2.93
CA ALA A 128 -6.95 -30.28 2.19
C ALA A 128 -5.53 -29.70 2.13
N PHE A 129 -5.38 -28.38 1.92
CA PHE A 129 -4.10 -27.69 1.95
C PHE A 129 -3.46 -27.72 3.36
N GLU A 130 -4.27 -27.58 4.41
CA GLU A 130 -3.79 -27.75 5.79
C GLU A 130 -3.26 -29.16 6.05
N ASN A 131 -3.97 -30.19 5.58
CA ASN A 131 -3.50 -31.56 5.64
C ASN A 131 -2.18 -31.73 4.86
N PHE A 132 -2.13 -31.24 3.62
CA PHE A 132 -0.92 -31.26 2.79
C PHE A 132 0.28 -30.64 3.50
N TRP A 133 0.10 -29.49 4.15
CA TRP A 133 1.18 -28.86 4.90
C TRP A 133 1.64 -29.73 6.08
N ASN A 134 0.71 -30.18 6.95
CA ASN A 134 1.05 -30.91 8.16
C ASN A 134 1.68 -32.27 7.89
N ASP A 135 1.08 -33.02 6.97
CA ASP A 135 1.45 -34.40 6.68
C ASP A 135 2.73 -34.48 5.84
N PHE A 136 2.91 -33.56 4.90
CA PHE A 136 3.99 -33.64 3.92
C PHE A 136 5.05 -32.55 4.07
N CYS A 137 4.68 -31.29 4.29
CA CYS A 137 5.64 -30.18 4.25
C CYS A 137 6.44 -30.02 5.55
N VAL A 138 5.80 -30.21 6.71
CA VAL A 138 6.41 -29.98 8.05
C VAL A 138 7.63 -30.87 8.29
N GLY A 139 7.57 -32.14 7.89
CA GLY A 139 8.68 -33.09 8.05
C GLY A 139 9.83 -32.91 7.06
N ARG A 140 9.76 -31.91 6.18
CA ARG A 140 10.73 -31.67 5.11
C ARG A 140 11.53 -30.39 5.35
N THR A 141 12.67 -30.32 4.66
CA THR A 141 13.59 -29.18 4.72
C THR A 141 13.81 -28.54 3.35
N ASP A 142 13.23 -29.11 2.29
CA ASP A 142 13.53 -28.79 0.90
C ASP A 142 12.40 -28.03 0.18
N LEU A 143 11.38 -27.52 0.90
CA LEU A 143 10.23 -26.84 0.30
C LEU A 143 10.14 -25.36 0.67
N VAL A 144 9.69 -24.55 -0.28
CA VAL A 144 9.10 -23.23 -0.02
C VAL A 144 7.71 -23.22 -0.64
N VAL A 145 6.69 -23.03 0.17
CA VAL A 145 5.30 -22.94 -0.26
C VAL A 145 4.86 -21.49 -0.15
N ILE A 146 4.45 -20.90 -1.27
CA ILE A 146 3.95 -19.53 -1.31
C ILE A 146 2.46 -19.57 -1.63
N VAL A 147 1.69 -18.86 -0.82
CA VAL A 147 0.29 -18.55 -1.10
C VAL A 147 0.14 -17.05 -1.22
N CYS A 148 -0.54 -16.57 -2.27
CA CYS A 148 -0.83 -15.15 -2.37
C CYS A 148 -2.27 -14.83 -2.77
N GLY A 149 -2.70 -13.59 -2.53
CA GLY A 149 -4.06 -13.18 -2.87
C GLY A 149 -4.24 -11.67 -2.89
N SER A 150 -5.00 -11.19 -3.87
CA SER A 150 -5.35 -9.77 -3.99
C SER A 150 -6.38 -9.34 -2.96
N ALA A 151 -7.31 -10.22 -2.56
CA ALA A 151 -8.23 -9.98 -1.46
C ALA A 151 -7.49 -10.02 -0.10
N ALA A 152 -6.80 -8.92 0.22
CA ALA A 152 -5.94 -8.79 1.40
C ALA A 152 -6.70 -9.05 2.71
N SER A 153 -7.95 -8.59 2.80
CA SER A 153 -8.84 -8.85 3.93
C SER A 153 -9.08 -10.35 4.16
N TYR A 154 -9.34 -11.11 3.09
CA TYR A 154 -9.50 -12.56 3.15
C TYR A 154 -8.21 -13.21 3.65
N MET A 155 -7.07 -12.89 3.04
CA MET A 155 -5.76 -13.45 3.41
C MET A 155 -5.45 -13.20 4.89
N VAL A 156 -5.69 -11.97 5.37
CA VAL A 156 -5.45 -11.62 6.77
C VAL A 156 -6.39 -12.36 7.71
N LYS A 157 -7.70 -12.38 7.43
CA LYS A 157 -8.70 -12.95 8.34
C LYS A 157 -8.68 -14.48 8.36
N LYS A 158 -8.62 -15.11 7.19
CA LYS A 158 -8.80 -16.56 7.04
C LYS A 158 -7.50 -17.35 7.17
N LEU A 159 -6.37 -16.78 6.78
CA LEU A 159 -5.07 -17.45 6.84
C LEU A 159 -4.21 -16.94 8.00
N ILE A 160 -4.03 -15.63 8.12
CA ILE A 160 -3.01 -15.06 9.01
C ILE A 160 -3.48 -14.92 10.46
N LYS A 161 -4.74 -14.52 10.70
CA LYS A 161 -5.31 -14.30 12.04
C LYS A 161 -6.23 -15.43 12.52
N ASN A 162 -6.42 -16.47 11.72
CA ASN A 162 -7.28 -17.59 12.09
C ASN A 162 -6.55 -18.57 13.03
N HIS A 163 -6.76 -18.43 14.34
CA HIS A 163 -6.06 -19.20 15.37
C HIS A 163 -6.28 -20.72 15.32
N LYS A 164 -7.29 -21.21 14.58
CA LYS A 164 -7.65 -22.63 14.50
C LYS A 164 -7.05 -23.39 13.30
N GLY A 165 -6.21 -22.75 12.48
CA GLY A 165 -5.71 -23.33 11.21
C GLY A 165 -4.29 -22.91 10.82
N LEU A 166 -4.09 -22.60 9.53
CA LEU A 166 -2.79 -22.22 8.93
C LEU A 166 -2.02 -21.08 9.62
N SER A 167 -2.66 -20.23 10.42
CA SER A 167 -1.99 -19.04 10.99
C SER A 167 -0.71 -19.34 11.78
N LYS A 168 -0.67 -20.49 12.47
CA LYS A 168 0.50 -20.96 13.23
C LYS A 168 1.57 -21.64 12.37
N ARG A 169 1.24 -21.95 11.12
CA ARG A 169 2.10 -22.64 10.14
C ARG A 169 2.77 -21.66 9.18
N ILE A 170 2.16 -20.50 8.96
CA ILE A 170 2.75 -19.42 8.15
C ILE A 170 4.02 -18.93 8.84
N THR A 171 5.15 -19.19 8.21
CA THR A 171 6.48 -18.83 8.72
C THR A 171 6.83 -17.39 8.40
N GLN A 172 6.36 -16.86 7.27
CA GLN A 172 6.57 -15.48 6.84
C GLN A 172 5.29 -14.85 6.29
N LYS A 173 5.10 -13.56 6.59
CA LYS A 173 3.92 -12.78 6.17
C LYS A 173 4.43 -11.53 5.46
N ILE A 174 4.06 -11.37 4.20
CA ILE A 174 4.47 -10.20 3.40
C ILE A 174 3.21 -9.43 3.01
N ASN A 175 3.10 -8.19 3.52
CA ASN A 175 2.14 -7.22 3.02
C ASN A 175 2.80 -6.41 1.91
N LEU A 176 2.59 -6.81 0.66
CA LEU A 176 3.17 -6.13 -0.49
C LEU A 176 2.39 -4.83 -0.75
N ARG A 177 3.00 -3.71 -0.39
CA ARG A 177 2.42 -2.36 -0.49
C ARG A 177 2.73 -1.71 -1.85
N PRO A 178 2.05 -0.60 -2.22
CA PRO A 178 2.55 0.26 -3.28
C PRO A 178 4.01 0.67 -3.06
N PHE A 179 4.74 0.91 -4.13
CA PHE A 179 6.08 1.46 -4.09
C PHE A 179 6.14 2.77 -3.29
N THR A 180 7.22 2.98 -2.55
CA THR A 180 7.55 4.31 -1.98
C THR A 180 8.02 5.26 -3.09
N LEU A 181 8.16 6.56 -2.79
CA LEU A 181 8.74 7.50 -3.76
C LEU A 181 10.14 7.08 -4.23
N GLY A 182 10.99 6.60 -3.32
CA GLY A 182 12.31 6.06 -3.67
C GLY A 182 12.22 4.85 -4.62
N GLU A 183 11.34 3.88 -4.34
CA GLU A 183 11.13 2.75 -5.23
C GLU A 183 10.54 3.15 -6.60
N VAL A 184 9.71 4.20 -6.63
CA VAL A 184 9.21 4.77 -7.90
C VAL A 184 10.32 5.42 -8.70
N LYS A 185 11.25 6.13 -8.04
CA LYS A 185 12.44 6.68 -8.69
C LYS A 185 13.30 5.57 -9.29
N ASP A 186 13.62 4.54 -8.50
CA ASP A 186 14.36 3.36 -8.98
C ASP A 186 13.67 2.70 -10.19
N PHE A 187 12.34 2.61 -10.16
CA PHE A 187 11.52 2.04 -11.23
C PHE A 187 11.68 2.82 -12.55
N PHE A 188 11.61 4.14 -12.51
CA PHE A 188 11.76 4.98 -13.69
C PHE A 188 13.20 5.04 -14.21
N GLU A 189 14.19 5.03 -13.31
CA GLU A 189 15.60 4.90 -13.67
C GLU A 189 15.85 3.57 -14.41
N HIS A 190 15.32 2.45 -13.88
CA HIS A 190 15.44 1.14 -14.52
C HIS A 190 14.77 1.09 -15.91
N LYS A 191 13.66 1.80 -16.11
CA LYS A 191 12.97 1.90 -17.41
C LYS A 191 13.65 2.85 -18.40
N ASN A 192 14.83 3.39 -18.09
CA ASN A 192 15.52 4.40 -18.90
C ASN A 192 14.63 5.64 -19.18
N ASN A 193 13.78 5.99 -18.22
CA ASN A 193 12.89 7.15 -18.24
C ASN A 193 13.01 7.95 -16.94
N PRO A 194 14.20 8.47 -16.58
CA PRO A 194 14.37 9.26 -15.38
C PRO A 194 13.53 10.55 -15.47
N LEU A 195 12.82 10.86 -14.39
CA LEU A 195 11.98 12.03 -14.27
C LEU A 195 12.45 12.89 -13.09
N LEU A 196 12.24 14.20 -13.17
CA LEU A 196 12.51 15.10 -12.06
C LEU A 196 11.60 14.76 -10.87
N ASP A 197 12.13 14.86 -9.64
CA ASP A 197 11.41 14.58 -8.40
C ASP A 197 10.03 15.30 -8.32
N TYR A 198 9.93 16.53 -8.85
CA TYR A 198 8.67 17.27 -8.91
C TYR A 198 7.63 16.65 -9.87
N GLU A 199 8.06 16.14 -11.04
CA GLU A 199 7.18 15.42 -11.97
C GLU A 199 6.78 14.06 -11.37
N LEU A 200 7.74 13.34 -10.78
CA LEU A 200 7.48 12.08 -10.06
C LEU A 200 6.46 12.28 -8.94
N LEU A 201 6.59 13.36 -8.17
CA LEU A 201 5.67 13.65 -7.09
C LEU A 201 4.26 13.93 -7.61
N LYS A 202 4.10 14.65 -8.73
CA LYS A 202 2.78 14.85 -9.37
C LYS A 202 2.16 13.54 -9.84
N ILE A 203 2.95 12.68 -10.50
CA ILE A 203 2.50 11.35 -10.92
C ILE A 203 2.10 10.52 -9.69
N TYR A 204 2.93 10.50 -8.65
CA TYR A 204 2.69 9.74 -7.43
C TYR A 204 1.45 10.25 -6.67
N MET A 205 1.22 11.57 -6.61
CA MET A 205 0.00 12.14 -6.00
C MET A 205 -1.27 11.69 -6.72
N SER A 206 -1.22 11.42 -8.03
CA SER A 206 -2.38 11.03 -8.84
C SER A 206 -2.55 9.52 -8.99
N LEU A 207 -1.46 8.77 -9.14
CA LEU A 207 -1.48 7.32 -9.44
C LEU A 207 -1.04 6.46 -8.25
N GLY A 208 -0.34 7.05 -7.29
CA GLY A 208 0.33 6.32 -6.20
C GLY A 208 1.49 5.46 -6.69
N GLY A 209 2.00 4.62 -5.79
CA GLY A 209 3.08 3.68 -6.07
C GLY A 209 2.63 2.36 -6.69
N VAL A 210 1.54 2.32 -7.47
CA VAL A 210 1.02 1.06 -8.03
C VAL A 210 1.82 0.69 -9.29
N PRO A 211 2.61 -0.40 -9.30
CA PRO A 211 3.51 -0.72 -10.40
C PRO A 211 2.83 -0.81 -11.76
N GLU A 212 1.63 -1.42 -11.83
CA GLU A 212 0.88 -1.54 -13.08
C GLU A 212 0.50 -0.18 -13.68
N TYR A 213 0.15 0.82 -12.84
CA TYR A 213 -0.20 2.16 -13.32
C TYR A 213 1.06 2.89 -13.79
N LEU A 214 2.15 2.77 -13.01
CA LEU A 214 3.44 3.36 -13.34
C LEU A 214 4.04 2.77 -14.63
N GLU A 215 3.76 1.49 -14.92
CA GLU A 215 4.19 0.82 -16.15
C GLU A 215 3.64 1.51 -17.41
N GLN A 216 2.46 2.15 -17.30
CA GLN A 216 1.80 2.84 -18.41
C GLN A 216 2.34 4.25 -18.69
N VAL A 217 3.24 4.78 -17.85
CA VAL A 217 3.86 6.10 -18.06
C VAL A 217 4.87 6.02 -19.20
N GLN A 218 4.74 6.88 -20.20
CA GLN A 218 5.59 6.84 -21.39
C GLN A 218 6.77 7.81 -21.28
N LYS A 219 7.87 7.44 -21.93
CA LYS A 219 9.06 8.30 -22.02
C LYS A 219 8.75 9.55 -22.84
N GLY A 220 9.13 10.71 -22.31
CA GLY A 220 8.91 12.01 -22.94
C GLY A 220 7.58 12.68 -22.59
N GLU A 221 6.72 12.04 -21.80
CA GLU A 221 5.50 12.68 -21.29
C GLU A 221 5.78 13.50 -20.01
N SER A 222 5.08 14.63 -19.88
CA SER A 222 4.97 15.34 -18.60
C SER A 222 3.99 14.61 -17.67
N ALA A 223 4.00 14.93 -16.37
CA ALA A 223 2.99 14.43 -15.44
C ALA A 223 1.56 14.79 -15.89
N VAL A 224 1.36 16.00 -16.43
CA VAL A 224 0.06 16.47 -16.92
C VAL A 224 -0.40 15.64 -18.12
N SER A 225 0.46 15.43 -19.12
CA SER A 225 0.15 14.62 -20.30
C SER A 225 -0.12 13.15 -19.94
N THR A 226 0.65 12.61 -18.99
CA THR A 226 0.47 11.26 -18.46
C THR A 226 -0.93 11.11 -17.82
N ILE A 227 -1.30 12.04 -16.94
CA ILE A 227 -2.59 12.01 -16.24
C ILE A 227 -3.76 12.18 -17.22
N GLU A 228 -3.65 13.09 -18.19
CA GLU A 228 -4.67 13.26 -19.24
C GLU A 228 -4.94 11.94 -19.96
N ARG A 229 -3.89 11.28 -20.45
CA ARG A 229 -4.00 10.03 -21.21
C ARG A 229 -4.49 8.86 -20.37
N LEU A 230 -4.00 8.72 -19.14
CA LEU A 230 -4.33 7.57 -18.29
C LEU A 230 -5.68 7.70 -17.59
N CYS A 231 -6.19 8.93 -17.38
CA CYS A 231 -7.36 9.15 -16.54
C CYS A 231 -8.54 9.87 -17.23
N PHE A 232 -8.32 10.74 -18.21
CA PHE A 232 -9.38 11.65 -18.70
C PHE A 232 -9.77 11.45 -20.17
N GLN A 233 -8.90 10.86 -20.98
CA GLN A 233 -9.26 10.53 -22.36
C GLN A 233 -10.40 9.49 -22.41
N PRO A 234 -11.29 9.55 -23.41
CA PRO A 234 -12.29 8.51 -23.62
C PRO A 234 -11.62 7.13 -23.81
N GLY A 235 -12.02 6.13 -23.02
CA GLY A 235 -11.38 4.81 -23.04
C GLY A 235 -9.98 4.82 -22.41
N ALA A 236 -9.68 5.79 -21.55
CA ALA A 236 -8.43 5.85 -20.83
C ALA A 236 -8.23 4.59 -19.96
N TYR A 237 -6.97 4.17 -19.80
CA TYR A 237 -6.61 2.92 -19.14
C TYR A 237 -7.15 2.81 -17.69
N LEU A 238 -7.32 3.94 -17.00
CA LEU A 238 -7.82 3.98 -15.62
C LEU A 238 -9.27 4.45 -15.51
N GLU A 239 -10.02 4.63 -16.61
CA GLU A 239 -11.38 5.19 -16.57
C GLU A 239 -12.29 4.48 -15.58
N ASP A 240 -12.32 3.14 -15.61
CA ASP A 240 -13.18 2.29 -14.76
C ASP A 240 -12.42 1.68 -13.56
N GLU A 241 -11.15 2.03 -13.37
CA GLU A 241 -10.26 1.31 -12.45
C GLU A 241 -10.70 1.37 -10.98
N PHE A 242 -11.35 2.47 -10.58
CA PHE A 242 -11.88 2.59 -9.22
C PHE A 242 -12.93 1.51 -8.94
N ASP A 243 -13.84 1.29 -9.89
CA ASP A 243 -14.92 0.33 -9.71
C ASP A 243 -14.39 -1.10 -9.78
N ASP A 244 -13.56 -1.42 -10.78
CA ASP A 244 -12.93 -2.73 -10.98
C ASP A 244 -12.10 -3.19 -9.77
N VAL A 245 -11.32 -2.29 -9.18
CA VAL A 245 -10.50 -2.62 -8.00
C VAL A 245 -11.38 -2.93 -6.80
N PHE A 246 -12.41 -2.14 -6.54
CA PHE A 246 -13.27 -2.38 -5.39
C PHE A 246 -14.12 -3.63 -5.56
N ASP A 247 -14.65 -3.88 -6.76
CA ASP A 247 -15.48 -5.04 -7.06
C ASP A 247 -14.68 -6.34 -7.02
N SER A 248 -13.40 -6.31 -7.39
CA SER A 248 -12.52 -7.48 -7.30
C SER A 248 -11.98 -7.77 -5.90
N LEU A 249 -11.91 -6.76 -5.01
CA LEU A 249 -11.33 -6.90 -3.67
C LEU A 249 -12.33 -7.21 -2.57
N PHE A 250 -13.60 -6.81 -2.74
CA PHE A 250 -14.61 -6.88 -1.68
C PHE A 250 -15.90 -7.55 -2.15
N GLU A 251 -16.38 -8.54 -1.38
CA GLU A 251 -17.67 -9.22 -1.64
C GLU A 251 -18.85 -8.22 -1.68
N SER A 252 -18.78 -7.13 -0.90
CA SER A 252 -19.75 -6.04 -0.91
C SER A 252 -19.04 -4.71 -1.14
N SER A 253 -18.56 -4.53 -2.37
CA SER A 253 -17.86 -3.32 -2.82
C SER A 253 -18.68 -2.05 -2.65
N SER A 254 -19.99 -2.07 -2.90
CA SER A 254 -20.87 -0.90 -2.78
C SER A 254 -20.83 -0.25 -1.39
N PHE A 255 -20.74 -1.06 -0.33
CA PHE A 255 -20.64 -0.58 1.04
C PHE A 255 -19.28 0.06 1.33
N HIS A 256 -18.21 -0.51 0.77
CA HIS A 256 -16.85 0.03 0.86
C HIS A 256 -16.73 1.35 0.10
N LYS A 257 -17.25 1.42 -1.13
CA LYS A 257 -17.33 2.62 -1.95
C LYS A 257 -18.08 3.75 -1.23
N LYS A 258 -19.20 3.45 -0.54
CA LYS A 258 -19.95 4.44 0.26
C LYS A 258 -19.11 5.07 1.38
N ILE A 259 -18.36 4.26 2.13
CA ILE A 259 -17.48 4.78 3.20
C ILE A 259 -16.40 5.70 2.61
N ILE A 260 -15.83 5.30 1.48
CA ILE A 260 -14.80 6.03 0.76
C ILE A 260 -15.35 7.36 0.19
N ASP A 261 -16.53 7.37 -0.40
CA ASP A 261 -17.21 8.59 -0.87
C ASP A 261 -17.44 9.58 0.29
N VAL A 262 -17.89 9.10 1.45
CA VAL A 262 -18.09 9.95 2.64
C VAL A 262 -16.77 10.51 3.18
N LEU A 263 -15.69 9.72 3.14
CA LEU A 263 -14.35 10.18 3.49
C LEU A 263 -13.86 11.26 2.52
N ALA A 264 -14.08 11.10 1.21
CA ALA A 264 -13.66 12.06 0.19
C ALA A 264 -14.40 13.40 0.32
N GLY A 265 -15.70 13.38 0.62
CA GLY A 265 -16.48 14.59 0.94
C GLY A 265 -16.31 15.10 2.37
N GLY A 266 -15.44 14.45 3.16
CA GLY A 266 -15.13 14.80 4.54
C GLY A 266 -14.19 15.99 4.67
N THR A 267 -13.76 16.25 5.91
CA THR A 267 -12.68 17.22 6.13
C THR A 267 -11.35 16.62 5.69
N LYS A 268 -10.39 17.48 5.34
CA LYS A 268 -9.06 17.07 4.86
C LYS A 268 -8.24 16.32 5.91
N LYS A 269 -8.57 16.52 7.19
CA LYS A 269 -8.06 15.77 8.34
C LYS A 269 -8.70 14.38 8.48
N GLY A 270 -9.57 13.98 7.56
CA GLY A 270 -10.40 12.79 7.74
C GLY A 270 -11.57 13.02 8.68
N LEU A 271 -12.17 11.92 9.09
CA LEU A 271 -13.39 11.88 9.89
C LEU A 271 -13.25 10.91 11.05
N SER A 272 -13.91 11.22 12.17
CA SER A 272 -14.03 10.29 13.29
C SER A 272 -14.90 9.10 12.89
N ARG A 273 -14.77 8.01 13.65
CA ARG A 273 -15.62 6.83 13.46
C ARG A 273 -17.12 7.17 13.58
N THR A 274 -17.48 7.97 14.58
CA THR A 274 -18.87 8.36 14.85
C THR A 274 -19.42 9.18 13.69
N THR A 275 -18.68 10.20 13.24
CA THR A 275 -19.09 11.03 12.10
C THR A 275 -19.24 10.22 10.81
N LEU A 276 -18.39 9.22 10.59
CA LEU A 276 -18.52 8.33 9.44
C LEU A 276 -19.80 7.49 9.50
N LEU A 277 -20.10 6.90 10.65
CA LEU A 277 -21.33 6.13 10.86
C LEU A 277 -22.56 6.98 10.56
N ASP A 278 -22.61 8.18 11.15
CA ASP A 278 -23.71 9.13 11.00
C ASP A 278 -23.90 9.54 9.54
N LYS A 279 -22.82 9.98 8.87
CA LYS A 279 -22.86 10.41 7.47
C LYS A 279 -23.16 9.30 6.48
N CYS A 280 -22.76 8.07 6.79
CA CYS A 280 -23.12 6.94 5.95
C CYS A 280 -24.60 6.54 6.13
N GLY A 281 -25.29 7.02 7.17
CA GLY A 281 -26.67 6.65 7.48
C GLY A 281 -26.81 5.14 7.68
N LEU A 282 -25.93 4.55 8.51
CA LEU A 282 -25.81 3.11 8.68
C LEU A 282 -26.16 2.67 10.10
N ASP A 283 -27.13 1.76 10.21
CA ASP A 283 -27.63 1.24 11.50
C ASP A 283 -26.75 0.12 12.09
N SER A 284 -25.87 -0.50 11.29
CA SER A 284 -25.07 -1.67 11.69
C SER A 284 -23.62 -1.31 12.03
N SER A 285 -23.34 -1.18 13.33
CA SER A 285 -21.98 -0.94 13.84
C SER A 285 -21.00 -2.08 13.50
N GLY A 286 -21.48 -3.32 13.37
CA GLY A 286 -20.68 -4.51 13.07
C GLY A 286 -20.13 -4.53 11.64
N ARG A 287 -21.02 -4.47 10.63
CA ARG A 287 -20.63 -4.45 9.21
C ARG A 287 -19.76 -3.24 8.86
N PHE A 288 -20.06 -2.09 9.47
CA PHE A 288 -19.24 -0.89 9.32
C PHE A 288 -17.82 -1.07 9.89
N SER A 289 -17.70 -1.61 11.11
CA SER A 289 -16.38 -1.93 11.69
C SER A 289 -15.58 -2.85 10.79
N GLN A 290 -16.24 -3.89 10.28
CA GLN A 290 -15.61 -4.87 9.43
C GLN A 290 -15.07 -4.22 8.16
N SER A 291 -15.89 -3.40 7.49
CA SER A 291 -15.54 -2.78 6.21
C SER A 291 -14.43 -1.74 6.37
N LEU A 292 -14.42 -0.96 7.47
CA LEU A 292 -13.30 -0.07 7.78
C LEU A 292 -11.98 -0.84 7.95
N VAL A 293 -12.01 -1.97 8.65
CA VAL A 293 -10.82 -2.81 8.82
C VAL A 293 -10.38 -3.41 7.48
N GLU A 294 -11.31 -3.77 6.61
CA GLU A 294 -11.00 -4.27 5.26
C GLU A 294 -10.36 -3.19 4.37
N LEU A 295 -10.86 -1.95 4.43
CA LEU A 295 -10.25 -0.79 3.75
C LEU A 295 -8.85 -0.48 4.28
N GLU A 296 -8.64 -0.56 5.61
CA GLU A 296 -7.34 -0.35 6.24
C GLU A 296 -6.33 -1.42 5.83
N ILE A 297 -6.71 -2.70 5.91
CA ILE A 297 -5.85 -3.83 5.51
C ILE A 297 -5.48 -3.74 4.02
N SER A 298 -6.41 -3.30 3.18
CA SER A 298 -6.21 -3.18 1.74
C SER A 298 -5.44 -1.91 1.33
N GLY A 299 -5.17 -1.00 2.29
CA GLY A 299 -4.37 0.20 2.06
C GLY A 299 -5.13 1.40 1.52
N PHE A 300 -6.47 1.37 1.47
CA PHE A 300 -7.28 2.50 1.00
C PHE A 300 -7.51 3.57 2.07
N VAL A 301 -7.55 3.17 3.33
CA VAL A 301 -7.83 4.06 4.46
C VAL A 301 -6.71 3.99 5.49
N LEU A 302 -6.29 5.16 5.97
CA LEU A 302 -5.38 5.27 7.11
C LEU A 302 -6.17 5.65 8.35
N LYS A 303 -6.03 4.83 9.38
CA LYS A 303 -6.42 5.17 10.75
C LYS A 303 -5.23 5.82 11.44
N TYR A 304 -5.42 7.02 11.99
CA TYR A 304 -4.34 7.72 12.68
C TYR A 304 -4.84 8.53 13.87
N ASP A 305 -3.90 8.86 14.75
CA ASP A 305 -4.16 9.67 15.92
C ASP A 305 -4.04 11.16 15.59
N SER A 306 -5.05 11.92 15.97
CA SER A 306 -5.10 13.36 15.89
C SER A 306 -5.34 13.95 17.28
N TYR A 307 -4.74 15.09 17.57
CA TYR A 307 -4.96 15.81 18.81
C TYR A 307 -5.71 17.10 18.54
N LYS A 308 -6.89 17.22 19.16
CA LYS A 308 -7.63 18.47 19.26
C LYS A 308 -7.47 19.01 20.67
N GLY A 309 -6.57 19.98 20.83
CA GLY A 309 -6.18 20.38 22.17
C GLY A 309 -5.36 19.29 22.89
N LYS A 310 -5.77 18.99 24.13
CA LYS A 310 -5.30 17.84 24.91
C LYS A 310 -6.04 16.54 24.59
N SER A 311 -7.19 16.61 23.90
CA SER A 311 -8.01 15.45 23.59
C SER A 311 -7.44 14.67 22.41
N LYS A 312 -7.35 13.36 22.59
CA LYS A 312 -6.96 12.42 21.53
C LYS A 312 -8.22 11.99 20.78
N GLU A 313 -8.20 12.13 19.47
CA GLU A 313 -9.24 11.65 18.57
C GLU A 313 -8.63 10.73 17.51
N THR A 314 -9.30 9.62 17.21
CA THR A 314 -8.89 8.73 16.13
C THR A 314 -9.66 9.11 14.86
N LEU A 315 -8.92 9.45 13.82
CA LEU A 315 -9.46 9.84 12.52
C LEU A 315 -9.14 8.80 11.46
N TYR A 316 -10.00 8.73 10.45
CA TYR A 316 -9.86 7.92 9.26
C TYR A 316 -9.83 8.84 8.05
N ARG A 317 -8.90 8.62 7.14
CA ARG A 317 -8.81 9.35 5.87
C ARG A 317 -8.44 8.42 4.72
N ILE A 318 -8.76 8.83 3.50
CA ILE A 318 -8.27 8.14 2.30
C ILE A 318 -6.74 8.22 2.29
N TYR A 319 -6.11 7.08 2.06
CA TYR A 319 -4.66 6.91 2.06
C TYR A 319 -4.10 6.52 0.70
N ASP A 320 -4.96 5.99 -0.16
CA ASP A 320 -4.59 5.63 -1.52
C ASP A 320 -4.70 6.84 -2.44
N GLU A 321 -3.59 7.14 -3.12
CA GLU A 321 -3.43 8.34 -3.95
C GLU A 321 -4.38 8.32 -5.15
N TYR A 322 -4.44 7.20 -5.87
CA TYR A 322 -5.35 7.04 -7.01
C TYR A 322 -6.82 7.16 -6.61
N CYS A 323 -7.23 6.47 -5.54
CA CYS A 323 -8.58 6.57 -4.99
C CYS A 323 -8.97 8.02 -4.68
N LEU A 324 -8.08 8.77 -4.02
CA LEU A 324 -8.32 10.18 -3.71
C LEU A 324 -8.43 11.02 -4.99
N PHE A 325 -7.52 10.82 -5.96
CA PHE A 325 -7.52 11.54 -7.23
C PHE A 325 -8.79 11.27 -8.04
N TYR A 326 -9.21 10.01 -8.13
CA TYR A 326 -10.44 9.61 -8.82
C TYR A 326 -11.66 10.35 -8.26
N LEU A 327 -11.82 10.34 -6.94
CA LEU A 327 -12.99 10.93 -6.27
C LEU A 327 -13.00 12.46 -6.31
N GLN A 328 -11.83 13.09 -6.35
CA GLN A 328 -11.70 14.55 -6.41
C GLN A 328 -11.83 15.09 -7.84
N PHE A 329 -11.36 14.34 -8.84
CA PHE A 329 -11.25 14.85 -10.21
C PHE A 329 -11.93 13.99 -11.27
N MET A 330 -11.62 12.69 -11.35
CA MET A 330 -12.14 11.85 -12.44
C MET A 330 -13.66 11.71 -12.38
N LYS A 331 -14.20 11.40 -11.19
CA LYS A 331 -15.65 11.24 -10.98
C LYS A 331 -16.41 12.57 -11.12
N PRO A 332 -15.98 13.70 -10.49
CA PRO A 332 -16.72 14.97 -10.61
C PRO A 332 -16.60 15.65 -11.98
N PHE A 333 -15.51 15.44 -12.70
CA PHE A 333 -15.26 16.09 -14.00
C PHE A 333 -15.23 15.10 -15.16
N LYS A 334 -15.96 13.99 -15.07
CA LYS A 334 -16.05 12.99 -16.15
C LYS A 334 -16.40 13.67 -17.49
N GLY A 335 -15.63 13.34 -18.53
CA GLY A 335 -15.75 13.93 -19.87
C GLY A 335 -15.04 15.27 -20.10
N ASN A 336 -14.41 15.86 -19.06
CA ASN A 336 -13.57 17.05 -19.21
C ASN A 336 -12.12 16.66 -19.49
N SER A 337 -11.34 17.56 -20.10
CA SER A 337 -9.89 17.39 -20.26
C SER A 337 -9.16 17.87 -19.01
N TRP A 338 -8.20 17.08 -18.54
CA TRP A 338 -7.26 17.43 -17.48
C TRP A 338 -6.48 18.70 -17.78
N LEU A 339 -6.21 18.96 -19.07
CA LEU A 339 -5.50 20.16 -19.54
C LEU A 339 -6.22 21.46 -19.14
N GLN A 340 -7.52 21.40 -18.86
CA GLN A 340 -8.32 22.53 -18.40
C GLN A 340 -8.40 22.61 -16.87
N LEU A 341 -8.09 21.52 -16.15
CA LEU A 341 -8.27 21.39 -14.71
C LEU A 341 -6.96 21.61 -13.93
N TYR A 342 -5.82 21.21 -14.47
CA TYR A 342 -4.53 21.24 -13.76
C TYR A 342 -4.00 22.65 -13.42
N GLN A 343 -4.58 23.70 -14.00
CA GLN A 343 -4.21 25.09 -13.69
C GLN A 343 -5.19 25.75 -12.71
N LYS A 344 -6.33 25.10 -12.42
CA LYS A 344 -7.36 25.67 -11.56
C LYS A 344 -6.94 25.65 -10.10
N SER A 345 -7.51 26.58 -9.33
CA SER A 345 -7.22 26.74 -7.90
C SER A 345 -7.48 25.47 -7.11
N GLU A 346 -8.49 24.70 -7.52
CA GLU A 346 -8.94 23.44 -6.95
C GLU A 346 -7.83 22.38 -7.00
N TYR A 347 -7.11 22.30 -8.12
CA TYR A 347 -5.96 21.40 -8.25
C TYR A 347 -4.78 21.85 -7.39
N LEU A 348 -4.46 23.14 -7.38
CA LEU A 348 -3.35 23.67 -6.57
C LEU A 348 -3.60 23.44 -5.07
N ILE A 349 -4.84 23.67 -4.63
CA ILE A 349 -5.33 23.39 -3.28
C ILE A 349 -5.21 21.89 -3.00
N TRP A 350 -5.65 21.02 -3.89
CA TRP A 350 -5.53 19.57 -3.74
C TRP A 350 -4.08 19.09 -3.62
N CYS A 351 -3.16 19.63 -4.42
CA CYS A 351 -1.74 19.26 -4.38
C CYS A 351 -1.14 19.47 -2.99
N GLY A 352 -1.52 20.55 -2.29
CA GLY A 352 -1.11 20.79 -0.91
C GLY A 352 -1.49 19.63 0.02
N TYR A 353 -2.73 19.14 -0.05
CA TYR A 353 -3.22 18.05 0.81
C TYR A 353 -2.71 16.68 0.41
N ALA A 354 -2.58 16.43 -0.89
CA ALA A 354 -1.96 15.21 -1.40
C ALA A 354 -0.50 15.15 -0.91
N PHE A 355 0.22 16.27 -0.98
CA PHE A 355 1.59 16.38 -0.47
C PHE A 355 1.70 16.19 1.04
N GLU A 356 0.80 16.80 1.84
CA GLU A 356 0.71 16.53 3.29
C GLU A 356 0.54 15.03 3.58
N THR A 357 -0.31 14.35 2.80
CA THR A 357 -0.57 12.91 2.94
C THR A 357 0.67 12.08 2.61
N ILE A 358 1.38 12.45 1.54
CA ILE A 358 2.64 11.81 1.15
C ILE A 358 3.72 12.01 2.20
N CYS A 359 3.87 13.21 2.77
CA CYS A 359 4.84 13.48 3.84
C CYS A 359 4.56 12.63 5.09
N LEU A 360 3.29 12.46 5.45
CA LEU A 360 2.90 11.58 6.55
C LEU A 360 3.25 10.10 6.26
N LYS A 361 3.06 9.66 5.02
CA LYS A 361 3.43 8.31 4.53
C LYS A 361 4.94 8.07 4.56
N HIS A 362 5.72 9.11 4.26
CA HIS A 362 7.18 9.10 4.24
C HIS A 362 7.80 9.72 5.52
N SER A 363 7.12 9.57 6.66
CA SER A 363 7.59 10.13 7.92
C SER A 363 8.86 9.46 8.45
N THR A 364 9.21 8.27 7.94
CA THR A 364 10.49 7.61 8.24
C THR A 364 11.64 8.34 7.54
N GLU A 365 11.46 8.67 6.28
CA GLU A 365 12.42 9.39 5.43
C GLU A 365 12.64 10.81 5.96
N ILE A 366 11.56 11.49 6.38
CA ILE A 366 11.65 12.79 7.08
C ILE A 366 12.49 12.67 8.37
N LYS A 367 12.28 11.62 9.18
CA LYS A 367 13.08 11.39 10.40
C LYS A 367 14.54 11.09 10.08
N ARG A 368 14.83 10.38 9.00
CA ARG A 368 16.21 10.13 8.54
C ARG A 368 16.89 11.43 8.12
N ALA A 369 16.21 12.26 7.33
CA ALA A 369 16.71 13.57 6.90
C ALA A 369 16.98 14.52 8.08
N LEU A 370 16.15 14.45 9.12
CA LEU A 370 16.35 15.16 10.39
C LEU A 370 17.45 14.55 11.28
N LYS A 371 17.97 13.36 10.93
CA LYS A 371 18.94 12.56 11.70
C LYS A 371 18.40 12.11 13.06
N ILE A 372 17.12 11.72 13.11
CA ILE A 372 16.40 11.34 14.33
C ILE A 372 15.72 9.97 14.23
N GLU A 373 15.99 9.19 13.19
CA GLU A 373 15.36 7.87 13.00
C GLU A 373 15.65 6.88 14.15
N GLY A 374 16.81 7.02 14.82
CA GLY A 374 17.15 6.25 16.02
C GLY A 374 16.44 6.69 17.30
N ILE A 375 15.66 7.78 17.25
CA ILE A 375 14.96 8.34 18.41
C ILE A 375 13.49 7.91 18.38
N ALA A 376 13.07 7.21 19.42
CA ALA A 376 11.68 6.84 19.62
C ALA A 376 10.79 8.10 19.60
N SER A 377 9.73 8.04 18.79
CA SER A 377 8.88 9.20 18.53
C SER A 377 7.49 8.80 18.08
N LYS A 378 6.50 9.64 18.41
CA LYS A 378 5.11 9.51 17.97
C LYS A 378 4.81 10.55 16.91
N ASN A 379 4.14 10.10 15.83
CA ASN A 379 3.71 10.96 14.74
C ASN A 379 2.19 11.17 14.84
N TYR A 380 1.75 12.42 14.82
CA TYR A 380 0.33 12.77 14.83
C TYR A 380 0.08 14.13 14.21
N THR A 381 -1.18 14.43 13.85
CA THR A 381 -1.59 15.80 13.51
C THR A 381 -2.08 16.51 14.76
N TRP A 382 -1.87 17.83 14.86
CA TRP A 382 -2.38 18.60 15.99
C TRP A 382 -3.11 19.85 15.50
N SER A 383 -4.21 20.20 16.18
CA SER A 383 -4.86 21.49 15.98
C SER A 383 -5.66 21.94 17.18
N ASN A 384 -5.85 23.25 17.26
CA ASN A 384 -6.80 23.90 18.14
C ASN A 384 -7.53 25.02 17.34
N PRO A 385 -8.45 25.79 17.94
CA PRO A 385 -9.16 26.84 17.22
C PRO A 385 -8.27 27.94 16.61
N LYS A 386 -7.02 28.10 17.07
CA LYS A 386 -6.10 29.16 16.66
C LYS A 386 -4.97 28.69 15.75
N ALA A 387 -4.64 27.40 15.76
CA ALA A 387 -3.47 26.84 15.10
C ALA A 387 -3.69 25.39 14.65
N GLN A 388 -2.99 25.01 13.59
CA GLN A 388 -2.91 23.64 13.09
C GLN A 388 -1.47 23.35 12.70
N VAL A 389 -1.00 22.13 12.96
CA VAL A 389 0.29 21.61 12.53
C VAL A 389 0.05 20.31 11.76
N ASP A 390 0.66 20.22 10.58
CA ASP A 390 0.40 19.16 9.59
C ASP A 390 1.03 17.83 10.02
N LEU A 391 2.23 17.85 10.62
CA LEU A 391 2.83 16.70 11.28
C LEU A 391 3.58 17.15 12.55
N VAL A 392 3.27 16.50 13.66
CA VAL A 392 4.03 16.59 14.90
C VAL A 392 4.86 15.33 15.05
N ILE A 393 6.17 15.48 15.18
CA ILE A 393 7.08 14.41 15.59
C ILE A 393 7.44 14.65 17.05
N ASP A 394 6.74 13.95 17.95
CA ASP A 394 6.90 14.05 19.39
C ASP A 394 7.94 13.02 19.85
N ARG A 395 9.15 13.49 20.19
CA ARG A 395 10.33 12.64 20.40
C ARG A 395 10.59 12.40 21.89
N ASP A 396 11.13 11.24 22.22
CA ASP A 396 11.39 10.85 23.61
C ASP A 396 12.62 11.57 24.22
N ASP A 397 13.43 12.27 23.42
CA ASP A 397 14.58 13.06 23.85
C ASP A 397 14.22 14.50 24.32
N ASN A 398 12.97 14.70 24.73
CA ASN A 398 12.41 15.99 25.15
C ASN A 398 12.37 17.08 24.08
N TRP A 399 12.35 16.71 22.79
CA TRP A 399 12.12 17.64 21.68
C TRP A 399 10.87 17.28 20.88
N VAL A 400 10.32 18.28 20.20
CA VAL A 400 9.21 18.13 19.25
C VAL A 400 9.55 18.87 17.97
N ASN A 401 9.35 18.22 16.83
CA ASN A 401 9.36 18.90 15.53
C ASN A 401 7.92 19.19 15.10
N LEU A 402 7.57 20.47 14.97
CA LEU A 402 6.33 20.92 14.34
C LEU A 402 6.62 21.10 12.85
N CYS A 403 6.12 20.16 12.04
CA CYS A 403 6.37 20.10 10.61
C CYS A 403 5.23 20.75 9.83
N GLU A 404 5.61 21.62 8.89
CA GLU A 404 4.72 22.37 8.01
C GLU A 404 5.02 22.03 6.56
N MET A 405 4.00 21.57 5.82
CA MET A 405 4.18 21.09 4.45
C MET A 405 3.74 22.15 3.45
N LYS A 406 4.58 22.42 2.44
CA LYS A 406 4.26 23.38 1.37
C LYS A 406 4.65 22.83 0.01
N PHE A 407 3.66 22.72 -0.87
CA PHE A 407 3.84 22.29 -2.25
C PHE A 407 3.77 23.50 -3.19
N TYR A 408 4.92 23.90 -3.73
CA TYR A 408 5.07 25.01 -4.68
C TYR A 408 6.00 24.61 -5.83
N ASN A 409 5.95 25.31 -6.96
CA ASN A 409 6.88 25.06 -8.07
C ASN A 409 8.14 25.95 -8.00
N ASP A 410 8.37 26.60 -6.85
CA ASP A 410 9.52 27.45 -6.56
C ASP A 410 9.76 27.43 -5.04
N GLU A 411 10.82 28.11 -4.57
CA GLU A 411 11.10 28.30 -3.16
C GLU A 411 9.90 28.94 -2.43
N PHE A 412 9.58 28.42 -1.25
CA PHE A 412 8.51 28.97 -0.45
C PHE A 412 8.97 30.22 0.30
N VAL A 413 8.27 31.34 0.10
CA VAL A 413 8.60 32.61 0.76
C VAL A 413 7.81 32.75 2.07
N ILE A 414 8.54 32.84 3.18
CA ILE A 414 7.95 33.23 4.48
C ILE A 414 7.94 34.75 4.55
N ASP A 415 6.76 35.35 4.59
CA ASP A 415 6.56 36.78 4.84
C ASP A 415 6.30 37.06 6.34
N ALA A 416 6.15 38.35 6.69
CA ALA A 416 5.87 38.77 8.06
C ALA A 416 4.57 38.19 8.63
N GLY A 417 3.55 37.99 7.78
CA GLY A 417 2.27 37.42 8.18
C GLY A 417 2.39 35.92 8.46
N TYR A 418 3.12 35.20 7.62
CA TYR A 418 3.37 33.78 7.77
C TYR A 418 4.26 33.49 8.98
N LEU A 419 5.28 34.32 9.24
CA LEU A 419 6.06 34.27 10.48
C LEU A 419 5.16 34.30 11.72
N LYS A 420 4.24 35.27 11.80
CA LYS A 420 3.29 35.37 12.93
C LYS A 420 2.42 34.13 13.09
N ARG A 421 2.04 33.47 11.98
CA ARG A 421 1.29 32.19 12.03
C ARG A 421 2.16 31.08 12.62
N LEU A 422 3.41 30.96 12.19
CA LEU A 422 4.35 29.96 12.71
C LEU A 422 4.66 30.17 14.20
N GLU A 423 4.89 31.41 14.62
CA GLU A 423 5.05 31.78 16.04
C GLU A 423 3.81 31.42 16.85
N THR A 424 2.63 31.69 16.30
CA THR A 424 1.35 31.32 16.93
C THR A 424 1.23 29.81 17.10
N LYS A 425 1.58 29.01 16.08
CA LYS A 425 1.61 27.54 16.17
C LYS A 425 2.52 27.06 17.30
N LYS A 426 3.76 27.58 17.36
CA LYS A 426 4.74 27.23 18.39
C LYS A 426 4.25 27.59 19.79
N ARG A 427 3.66 28.78 19.96
CA ARG A 427 3.12 29.27 21.24
C ARG A 427 1.93 28.44 21.71
N GLU A 428 0.94 28.24 20.85
CA GLU A 428 -0.29 27.51 21.17
C GLU A 428 0.00 26.04 21.49
N PHE A 429 0.89 25.39 20.73
CA PHE A 429 1.31 24.02 21.01
C PHE A 429 2.00 23.89 22.38
N LYS A 430 2.93 24.79 22.70
CA LYS A 430 3.63 24.80 24.00
C LYS A 430 2.67 25.00 25.17
N ALA A 431 1.73 25.94 25.03
CA ALA A 431 0.74 26.25 26.06
C ALA A 431 -0.14 25.03 26.38
N GLU A 432 -0.57 24.27 25.37
CA GLU A 432 -1.44 23.11 25.59
C GLU A 432 -0.71 21.86 26.07
N LYS A 433 0.51 21.59 25.57
CA LYS A 433 1.28 20.38 25.92
C LYS A 433 2.11 20.53 27.20
N GLY A 434 2.01 21.65 27.90
CA GLY A 434 2.59 21.82 29.24
C GLY A 434 4.11 22.10 29.24
N GLY A 435 4.66 22.58 28.12
CA GLY A 435 5.89 23.39 28.11
C GLY A 435 7.22 22.77 28.52
N ARG A 436 7.35 21.44 28.69
CA ARG A 436 8.65 20.84 29.09
C ARG A 436 9.58 20.48 27.93
N LYS A 437 9.04 20.23 26.74
CA LYS A 437 9.84 19.86 25.57
C LYS A 437 10.30 21.08 24.77
N GLY A 438 11.52 21.01 24.26
CA GLY A 438 12.00 21.93 23.23
C GLY A 438 11.16 21.78 21.96
N VAL A 439 11.01 22.86 21.19
CA VAL A 439 10.18 22.85 19.97
C VAL A 439 10.98 23.41 18.81
N PHE A 440 11.19 22.58 17.80
CA PHE A 440 11.69 22.96 16.49
C PHE A 440 10.54 23.16 15.52
N LEU A 441 10.67 24.16 14.65
CA LEU A 441 9.85 24.30 13.47
C LEU A 441 10.59 23.72 12.27
N THR A 442 9.97 22.76 11.60
CA THR A 442 10.50 22.11 10.40
C THR A 442 9.63 22.44 9.22
N MET A 443 10.21 23.00 8.16
CA MET A 443 9.52 23.20 6.90
C MET A 443 9.82 22.00 5.99
N MET A 444 8.79 21.42 5.40
CA MET A 444 8.90 20.39 4.38
C MET A 444 8.34 20.96 3.08
N THR A 445 9.22 21.24 2.13
CA THR A 445 8.86 21.96 0.90
C THR A 445 9.35 21.21 -0.34
N THR A 446 8.81 21.56 -1.49
CA THR A 446 9.28 21.03 -2.79
C THR A 446 10.69 21.52 -3.13
N HIS A 447 10.93 22.83 -3.10
CA HIS A 447 12.19 23.43 -3.56
C HIS A 447 13.05 24.11 -2.48
N GLY A 448 12.60 24.11 -1.23
CA GLY A 448 13.23 24.82 -0.11
C GLY A 448 12.45 26.06 0.30
N VAL A 449 12.86 26.63 1.43
CA VAL A 449 12.37 27.93 1.90
C VAL A 449 13.33 29.02 1.45
N LYS A 450 12.80 30.09 0.86
CA LYS A 450 13.61 31.25 0.46
C LYS A 450 14.22 31.90 1.70
N SER A 451 15.56 32.03 1.69
CA SER A 451 16.28 32.69 2.78
C SER A 451 15.93 34.18 2.85
N ASN A 452 15.40 34.62 3.99
CA ASN A 452 15.09 36.01 4.29
C ASN A 452 15.03 36.22 5.81
N LYS A 453 14.91 37.47 6.26
CA LYS A 453 14.88 37.81 7.70
C LYS A 453 13.79 37.09 8.50
N TYR A 454 12.70 36.67 7.87
CA TYR A 454 11.58 36.00 8.52
C TYR A 454 11.81 34.48 8.61
N SER A 455 12.30 33.84 7.55
CA SER A 455 12.63 32.41 7.56
C SER A 455 13.79 32.11 8.52
N SER A 456 14.85 32.93 8.50
CA SER A 456 15.98 32.80 9.43
C SER A 456 15.61 32.98 10.90
N ALA A 457 14.50 33.67 11.20
CA ALA A 457 14.07 33.92 12.58
C ALA A 457 13.33 32.74 13.22
N ILE A 458 12.76 31.82 12.42
CA ILE A 458 11.80 30.83 12.94
C ILE A 458 11.99 29.40 12.42
N VAL A 459 12.58 29.21 11.24
CA VAL A 459 12.74 27.88 10.64
C VAL A 459 14.01 27.24 11.19
N ASP A 460 13.84 26.19 11.98
CA ASP A 460 14.97 25.44 12.56
C ASP A 460 15.51 24.39 11.58
N HIS A 461 14.65 23.83 10.72
CA HIS A 461 15.03 22.85 9.71
C HIS A 461 14.25 23.09 8.40
N ASP A 462 14.96 23.17 7.27
CA ASP A 462 14.37 23.26 5.93
C ASP A 462 14.66 21.96 5.16
N LEU A 463 13.64 21.13 4.99
CA LEU A 463 13.71 19.87 4.25
C LEU A 463 13.07 20.06 2.87
N LYS A 464 13.74 19.50 1.85
CA LYS A 464 13.28 19.48 0.47
C LYS A 464 12.70 18.11 0.11
N VAL A 465 11.83 18.06 -0.88
CA VAL A 465 11.16 16.83 -1.34
C VAL A 465 12.12 15.69 -1.66
N GLY A 466 13.34 15.98 -2.09
CA GLY A 466 14.37 14.99 -2.39
C GLY A 466 14.58 13.97 -1.27
N CYS A 467 14.43 14.37 0.01
CA CYS A 467 14.58 13.44 1.12
C CYS A 467 13.50 12.35 1.18
N LEU A 468 12.33 12.56 0.55
CA LEU A 468 11.27 11.55 0.51
C LEU A 468 11.58 10.39 -0.47
N PHE A 469 12.59 10.56 -1.32
CA PHE A 469 13.03 9.57 -2.30
C PHE A 469 14.17 8.67 -1.77
N GLU A 470 14.59 8.82 -0.51
CA GLU A 470 15.74 8.12 0.10
C GLU A 470 15.42 6.80 0.81
#